data_AF-A0A821GHX1-F1
#
_entry.id   AF-A0A821GHX1-F1
#
_cell.length_a   1.000
_cell.length_b   1.000
_cell.length_c   1.000
_cell.angle_alpha   90.00
_cell.angle_beta   90.00
_cell.angle_gamma   90.00
#
_symmetry.space_group_name_H-M   'P 1'
#
loop_
_entity.id
_entity.type
_entity.pdbx_description
1 polymer ?
#
loop_
_entity_poly.entity_id
_entity_poly.type
_entity_poly.pdbx_seq_one_letter_code
_entity_poly.pdbx_strand_id
1 'polypeptide(L)'
;DSVFSPKNIAADDNIIANIPDKSDHVHIQVADSQAFNDSFVQQRQQAINNRSYQTTVQSWQPKSLQQLTELIDAFSKGKSLVDRHWIIFYWIACYGFDDRNGATPMETDHAWNAVEIDDHWYLMESTWGSGHLNDKKQYERELASYYFLPRPNEMIYHHLPEDPKWQLLKSPIKMEEYLQMPKLRPLYFDLKLELVNPRNKNVISLLPGKSYAMVLLRASRNVQLIADLEFNNEKIDGGNHIMFDVPKQLYRCYFAPKKVGQHKINIYGKEDASDKITYGGVLELTLDVKQLSKTAVSFPKTWDYFSNLHLQVISPQNTHVITLSNGISNTQILIRTPEDVELMGRLENEAKQKITGGHQIYYDRRKRIWRCDFAPDRDGFFEATIFAKKTSNAASYNAAVAFKIEATQIPLPPISYPYTWQHFYDFGLKIKAPAHRSNLIWAENAS
;
A
#
# COMPACT_ATOMS: atom_id res chain seq x y z
N ASP A 1 -12.26 11.42 -20.26
CA ASP A 1 -12.69 10.37 -19.32
C ASP A 1 -11.52 9.96 -18.43
N SER A 2 -11.61 10.31 -17.15
CA SER A 2 -10.58 10.04 -16.13
C SER A 2 -10.45 8.55 -15.88
N VAL A 3 -9.22 8.03 -15.67
CA VAL A 3 -9.03 6.66 -15.15
C VAL A 3 -9.88 6.43 -13.88
N PHE A 4 -10.16 7.49 -13.11
CA PHE A 4 -10.98 7.46 -11.90
C PHE A 4 -12.51 7.45 -12.13
N SER A 5 -12.98 7.47 -13.38
CA SER A 5 -14.42 7.54 -13.66
C SER A 5 -15.09 6.17 -13.53
N PRO A 6 -16.35 6.08 -13.04
CA PRO A 6 -17.11 4.83 -12.99
C PRO A 6 -17.17 4.10 -14.34
N LYS A 7 -17.22 4.86 -15.44
CA LYS A 7 -17.20 4.34 -16.81
C LYS A 7 -15.89 3.62 -17.13
N ASN A 8 -14.75 4.17 -16.72
CA ASN A 8 -13.44 3.54 -16.92
C ASN A 8 -13.25 2.34 -15.99
N ILE A 9 -13.78 2.37 -14.76
CA ILE A 9 -13.80 1.19 -13.88
C ILE A 9 -14.56 0.03 -14.54
N ALA A 10 -15.76 0.29 -15.10
CA ALA A 10 -16.53 -0.74 -15.79
C ALA A 10 -15.81 -1.27 -17.05
N ALA A 11 -15.15 -0.39 -17.80
CA ALA A 11 -14.33 -0.80 -18.94
C ALA A 11 -13.14 -1.66 -18.53
N ASP A 12 -12.49 -1.32 -17.41
CA ASP A 12 -11.35 -2.07 -16.88
C ASP A 12 -11.79 -3.43 -16.32
N ASP A 13 -12.94 -3.50 -15.61
CA ASP A 13 -13.55 -4.76 -15.17
C ASP A 13 -13.83 -5.68 -16.38
N ASN A 14 -14.32 -5.15 -17.50
CA ASN A 14 -14.52 -5.91 -18.74
C ASN A 14 -13.21 -6.37 -19.39
N ILE A 15 -12.16 -5.54 -19.36
CA ILE A 15 -10.83 -5.95 -19.87
C ILE A 15 -10.30 -7.12 -19.05
N ILE A 16 -10.36 -7.03 -17.71
CA ILE A 16 -9.91 -8.11 -16.81
C ILE A 16 -10.68 -9.40 -17.08
N ALA A 17 -12.01 -9.35 -17.19
CA ALA A 17 -12.84 -10.54 -17.43
C ALA A 17 -12.49 -11.25 -18.74
N ASN A 18 -11.90 -10.54 -19.71
CA ASN A 18 -11.49 -11.06 -21.01
C ASN A 18 -10.00 -11.41 -21.09
N ILE A 19 -9.19 -11.14 -20.04
CA ILE A 19 -7.82 -11.64 -19.98
C ILE A 19 -7.93 -13.16 -19.86
N PRO A 20 -7.36 -13.94 -20.81
CA PRO A 20 -7.47 -15.39 -20.77
C PRO A 20 -6.98 -15.90 -19.41
N ASP A 21 -7.86 -16.56 -18.67
CA ASP A 21 -7.47 -17.34 -17.50
C ASP A 21 -6.73 -18.56 -18.04
N LYS A 22 -5.46 -18.38 -18.42
CA LYS A 22 -4.63 -19.52 -18.80
C LYS A 22 -4.66 -20.47 -17.61
N SER A 23 -5.10 -21.70 -17.83
CA SER A 23 -5.15 -22.79 -16.85
C SER A 23 -3.79 -23.21 -16.30
N ASP A 24 -2.73 -22.42 -16.55
CA ASP A 24 -1.35 -22.63 -16.13
C ASP A 24 -1.10 -22.09 -14.71
N HIS A 25 -2.15 -21.99 -13.88
CA HIS A 25 -2.00 -21.56 -12.50
C HIS A 25 -1.51 -22.72 -11.64
N VAL A 26 -0.51 -22.45 -10.82
CA VAL A 26 -0.07 -23.39 -9.79
C VAL A 26 -1.23 -23.59 -8.81
N HIS A 27 -1.85 -24.77 -8.83
CA HIS A 27 -2.92 -25.14 -7.91
C HIS A 27 -2.32 -25.68 -6.62
N ILE A 28 -2.31 -24.85 -5.58
CA ILE A 28 -1.70 -25.20 -4.30
C ILE A 28 -2.77 -25.79 -3.38
N GLN A 29 -2.65 -27.09 -3.09
CA GLN A 29 -3.50 -27.80 -2.14
C GLN A 29 -2.60 -28.50 -1.12
N VAL A 30 -2.96 -28.41 0.16
CA VAL A 30 -2.26 -29.15 1.23
C VAL A 30 -2.44 -30.67 1.03
N ALA A 31 -1.40 -31.44 1.34
CA ALA A 31 -1.42 -32.90 1.21
C ALA A 31 -2.44 -33.54 2.15
N ASP A 32 -2.51 -33.02 3.38
CA ASP A 32 -3.46 -33.42 4.40
C ASP A 32 -4.24 -32.20 4.90
N SER A 33 -5.51 -32.11 4.52
CA SER A 33 -6.39 -31.04 5.00
C SER A 33 -6.83 -31.23 6.44
N GLN A 34 -6.78 -32.46 6.99
CA GLN A 34 -7.17 -32.74 8.38
C GLN A 34 -6.11 -32.27 9.36
N ALA A 35 -4.82 -32.28 8.97
CA ALA A 35 -3.73 -31.65 9.73
C ALA A 35 -4.03 -30.18 10.07
N PHE A 36 -4.73 -29.45 9.20
CA PHE A 36 -5.06 -28.03 9.39
C PHE A 36 -6.57 -27.76 9.52
N ASN A 37 -7.29 -28.68 10.15
CA ASN A 37 -8.71 -28.51 10.44
C ASN A 37 -8.99 -27.30 11.35
N ASP A 38 -10.25 -26.86 11.39
CA ASP A 38 -10.64 -25.64 12.12
C ASP A 38 -10.34 -25.73 13.62
N SER A 39 -10.46 -26.91 14.24
CA SER A 39 -10.16 -27.11 15.66
C SER A 39 -8.67 -26.90 15.95
N PHE A 40 -7.80 -27.51 15.15
CA PHE A 40 -6.35 -27.32 15.28
C PHE A 40 -5.95 -25.86 15.06
N VAL A 41 -6.47 -25.23 14.00
CA VAL A 41 -6.19 -23.81 13.70
C VAL A 41 -6.65 -22.90 14.85
N GLN A 42 -7.80 -23.19 15.46
CA GLN A 42 -8.29 -22.46 16.64
C GLN A 42 -7.36 -22.65 17.85
N GLN A 43 -6.95 -23.88 18.16
CA GLN A 43 -6.03 -24.16 19.27
C GLN A 43 -4.68 -23.47 19.06
N ARG A 44 -4.12 -23.56 17.86
CA ARG A 44 -2.91 -22.83 17.46
C ARG A 44 -3.08 -21.34 17.69
N GLN A 45 -4.17 -20.75 17.22
CA GLN A 45 -4.42 -19.31 17.38
C GLN A 45 -4.62 -18.91 18.84
N GLN A 46 -5.25 -19.75 19.67
CA GLN A 46 -5.40 -19.52 21.11
C GLN A 46 -4.04 -19.53 21.81
N ALA A 47 -3.17 -20.48 21.48
CA ALA A 47 -1.80 -20.52 22.01
C ALA A 47 -1.00 -19.27 21.60
N ILE A 48 -1.09 -18.88 20.32
CA ILE A 48 -0.46 -17.65 19.79
C ILE A 48 -0.97 -16.42 20.53
N ASN A 49 -2.28 -16.28 20.71
CA ASN A 49 -2.90 -15.10 21.33
C ASN A 49 -2.78 -15.06 22.87
N ASN A 50 -2.19 -16.09 23.48
CA ASN A 50 -2.01 -16.15 24.92
C ASN A 50 -0.93 -15.14 25.36
N ARG A 51 -1.37 -13.98 25.86
CA ARG A 51 -0.48 -12.92 26.35
C ARG A 51 0.51 -13.40 27.42
N SER A 52 0.13 -14.35 28.27
CA SER A 52 1.05 -14.88 29.28
C SER A 52 2.21 -15.60 28.62
N TYR A 53 1.95 -16.42 27.61
CA TYR A 53 3.01 -17.10 26.86
C TYR A 53 3.91 -16.10 26.12
N GLN A 54 3.31 -15.13 25.44
CA GLN A 54 4.06 -14.09 24.74
C GLN A 54 4.99 -13.30 25.68
N THR A 55 4.47 -12.80 26.79
CA THR A 55 5.25 -12.04 27.79
C THR A 55 6.37 -12.90 28.38
N THR A 56 6.06 -14.16 28.71
CA THR A 56 7.03 -15.11 29.25
C THR A 56 8.17 -15.34 28.26
N VAL A 57 7.88 -15.73 27.01
CA VAL A 57 8.89 -15.95 25.95
C VAL A 57 9.72 -14.69 25.70
N GLN A 58 9.08 -13.51 25.67
CA GLN A 58 9.77 -12.23 25.53
C GLN A 58 10.74 -11.96 26.68
N SER A 59 10.41 -12.36 27.91
CA SER A 59 11.29 -12.18 29.08
C SER A 59 12.47 -13.15 29.14
N TRP A 60 12.47 -14.23 28.33
CA TRP A 60 13.55 -15.20 28.36
C TRP A 60 14.86 -14.57 27.89
N GLN A 61 15.88 -14.69 28.75
CA GLN A 61 17.26 -14.25 28.53
C GLN A 61 18.21 -15.36 28.98
N PRO A 62 18.09 -16.59 28.45
CA PRO A 62 18.94 -17.69 28.86
C PRO A 62 20.39 -17.38 28.45
N LYS A 63 21.32 -17.60 29.37
CA LYS A 63 22.75 -17.41 29.14
C LYS A 63 23.44 -18.68 28.63
N SER A 64 22.70 -19.80 28.58
CA SER A 64 23.17 -21.08 28.07
C SER A 64 21.99 -21.93 27.55
N LEU A 65 22.30 -22.92 26.70
CA LEU A 65 21.31 -23.89 26.21
C LEU A 65 20.68 -24.70 27.35
N GLN A 66 21.47 -25.09 28.35
CA GLN A 66 20.96 -25.83 29.52
C GLN A 66 19.90 -25.01 30.28
N GLN A 67 20.18 -23.73 30.54
CA GLN A 67 19.23 -22.85 31.22
C GLN A 67 17.95 -22.67 30.40
N LEU A 68 18.07 -22.59 29.08
CA LEU A 68 16.91 -22.54 28.19
C LEU A 68 16.10 -23.84 28.26
N THR A 69 16.74 -25.01 28.21
CA THR A 69 16.08 -26.32 28.30
C THR A 69 15.35 -26.51 29.62
N GLU A 70 15.97 -26.20 30.75
CA GLU A 70 15.34 -26.30 32.08
C GLU A 70 14.11 -25.39 32.19
N LEU A 71 14.21 -24.18 31.63
CA LEU A 71 13.11 -23.22 31.62
C LEU A 71 11.96 -23.72 30.75
N ILE A 72 12.25 -24.19 29.54
CA ILE A 72 11.27 -24.78 28.62
C ILE A 72 10.57 -25.97 29.26
N ASP A 73 11.32 -26.90 29.87
CA ASP A 73 10.77 -28.10 30.51
C ASP A 73 9.77 -27.74 31.60
N ALA A 74 10.14 -26.80 32.49
CA ALA A 74 9.26 -26.30 33.54
C ALA A 74 7.96 -25.67 33.00
N PHE A 75 8.03 -24.88 31.93
CA PHE A 75 6.85 -24.24 31.32
C PHE A 75 5.98 -25.19 30.50
N SER A 76 6.58 -26.20 29.88
CA SER A 76 5.91 -27.18 29.00
C SER A 76 5.13 -28.25 29.79
N LYS A 77 5.42 -28.41 31.08
CA LYS A 77 4.84 -29.44 31.94
C LYS A 77 3.31 -29.31 32.04
N GLY A 78 2.62 -30.40 31.73
CA GLY A 78 1.15 -30.47 31.79
C GLY A 78 0.43 -29.68 30.67
N LYS A 79 1.16 -29.17 29.68
CA LYS A 79 0.61 -28.48 28.52
C LYS A 79 0.29 -29.45 27.38
N SER A 80 -0.60 -29.06 26.47
CA SER A 80 -0.89 -29.80 25.24
C SER A 80 0.34 -29.86 24.32
N LEU A 81 0.41 -30.78 23.37
CA LEU A 81 1.53 -30.83 22.42
C LEU A 81 1.66 -29.55 21.61
N VAL A 82 0.55 -28.95 21.16
CA VAL A 82 0.54 -27.67 20.44
C VAL A 82 1.14 -26.55 21.30
N ASP A 83 0.75 -26.47 22.57
CA ASP A 83 1.32 -25.50 23.51
C ASP A 83 2.82 -25.73 23.73
N ARG A 84 3.28 -26.99 23.82
CA ARG A 84 4.70 -27.31 23.99
C ARG A 84 5.53 -26.97 22.74
N HIS A 85 4.98 -27.15 21.55
CA HIS A 85 5.68 -26.79 20.30
C HIS A 85 5.75 -25.28 20.09
N TRP A 86 4.75 -24.53 20.53
CA TRP A 86 4.87 -23.07 20.62
C TRP A 86 6.04 -22.62 21.52
N ILE A 87 6.54 -23.50 22.39
CA ILE A 87 7.62 -23.27 23.36
C ILE A 87 9.00 -23.78 22.83
N ILE A 88 9.09 -24.62 21.78
CA ILE A 88 10.32 -25.39 21.39
C ILE A 88 10.58 -25.40 19.86
N PHE A 89 11.85 -25.44 19.42
CA PHE A 89 12.30 -25.30 18.00
C PHE A 89 13.26 -26.44 17.51
N TYR A 90 13.17 -26.95 16.24
CA TYR A 90 14.10 -27.97 15.64
C TYR A 90 14.17 -28.11 14.08
N TRP A 91 15.38 -28.20 13.49
CA TRP A 91 15.93 -27.95 12.10
C TRP A 91 15.54 -28.78 10.82
N ILE A 92 15.64 -28.16 9.61
CA ILE A 92 15.45 -28.53 8.16
C ILE A 92 16.16 -27.47 7.26
N ALA A 93 16.80 -27.80 6.13
CA ALA A 93 17.46 -26.84 5.19
C ALA A 93 16.61 -26.48 3.94
N CYS A 94 16.81 -25.30 3.32
CA CYS A 94 15.95 -24.76 2.24
C CYS A 94 16.41 -23.47 1.51
N TYR A 95 15.61 -22.98 0.55
CA TYR A 95 15.73 -21.65 -0.06
C TYR A 95 14.82 -20.62 0.66
N GLY A 96 15.41 -19.55 1.18
CA GLY A 96 14.75 -18.43 1.84
C GLY A 96 14.64 -17.21 0.94
N PHE A 97 13.90 -16.21 1.38
CA PHE A 97 13.82 -14.92 0.71
C PHE A 97 15.19 -14.21 0.75
N ASP A 98 16.02 -14.43 -0.27
CA ASP A 98 17.26 -13.69 -0.41
C ASP A 98 16.97 -12.25 -0.85
N ASP A 99 17.27 -11.29 0.03
CA ASP A 99 17.22 -9.86 -0.26
C ASP A 99 18.54 -9.33 -0.86
N ARG A 100 19.56 -10.19 -1.05
CA ARG A 100 20.82 -9.84 -1.67
C ARG A 100 20.62 -9.68 -3.17
N ASN A 101 20.80 -8.45 -3.64
CA ASN A 101 20.85 -8.11 -5.06
C ASN A 101 21.80 -9.06 -5.82
N GLY A 102 21.26 -9.83 -6.78
CA GLY A 102 22.05 -10.66 -7.69
C GLY A 102 22.24 -12.12 -7.29
N ALA A 103 21.60 -12.59 -6.21
CA ALA A 103 21.56 -14.03 -5.93
C ALA A 103 20.83 -14.77 -7.07
N THR A 104 21.51 -15.74 -7.68
CA THR A 104 20.84 -16.70 -8.56
C THR A 104 20.05 -17.65 -7.67
N PRO A 105 18.76 -17.93 -7.94
CA PRO A 105 17.91 -18.79 -7.09
C PRO A 105 18.34 -20.27 -7.01
N MET A 106 19.58 -20.59 -7.35
CA MET A 106 20.07 -21.96 -7.51
C MET A 106 20.86 -22.47 -6.31
N GLU A 107 21.18 -21.62 -5.33
CA GLU A 107 21.91 -22.01 -4.12
C GLU A 107 21.03 -21.91 -2.88
N THR A 108 20.98 -23.00 -2.12
CA THR A 108 20.26 -23.13 -0.85
C THR A 108 20.88 -22.19 0.17
N ASP A 109 20.10 -21.23 0.67
CA ASP A 109 20.60 -20.13 1.48
C ASP A 109 19.95 -20.04 2.87
N HIS A 110 19.02 -20.93 3.18
CA HIS A 110 18.23 -20.88 4.40
C HIS A 110 17.93 -22.25 5.00
N ALA A 111 17.31 -22.30 6.17
CA ALA A 111 16.94 -23.54 6.83
C ALA A 111 15.80 -23.34 7.85
N TRP A 112 14.66 -24.03 7.67
CA TRP A 112 13.53 -24.07 8.60
C TRP A 112 13.36 -25.37 9.37
N ASN A 113 12.19 -25.75 9.86
CA ASN A 113 11.89 -26.88 10.75
C ASN A 113 10.63 -27.63 10.27
N ALA A 114 10.50 -28.94 10.51
CA ALA A 114 9.20 -29.61 10.46
C ALA A 114 9.07 -30.54 11.64
N VAL A 115 7.85 -30.62 12.17
CA VAL A 115 7.53 -31.32 13.40
C VAL A 115 6.32 -32.22 13.17
N GLU A 116 6.32 -33.39 13.80
CA GLU A 116 5.20 -34.33 13.77
C GLU A 116 4.39 -34.18 15.06
N ILE A 117 3.09 -33.88 14.92
CA ILE A 117 2.15 -33.73 16.04
C ILE A 117 0.93 -34.58 15.72
N ASP A 118 0.62 -35.53 16.61
CA ASP A 118 -0.53 -36.43 16.49
C ASP A 118 -0.59 -37.10 15.08
N ASP A 119 0.54 -37.68 14.63
CA ASP A 119 0.70 -38.33 13.32
C ASP A 119 0.58 -37.41 12.08
N HIS A 120 0.66 -36.09 12.26
CA HIS A 120 0.64 -35.12 11.17
C HIS A 120 1.92 -34.27 11.14
N TRP A 121 2.42 -33.98 9.95
CA TRP A 121 3.59 -33.11 9.76
C TRP A 121 3.19 -31.64 9.62
N TYR A 122 3.95 -30.77 10.27
CA TYR A 122 3.77 -29.31 10.25
C TYR A 122 5.10 -28.63 9.98
N LEU A 123 5.06 -27.50 9.28
CA LEU A 123 6.24 -26.66 9.05
C LEU A 123 6.44 -25.70 10.22
N MET A 124 7.66 -25.23 10.43
CA MET A 124 8.00 -24.22 11.42
C MET A 124 9.23 -23.47 10.95
N GLU A 125 9.31 -22.16 11.12
CA GLU A 125 10.49 -21.38 10.75
C GLU A 125 10.96 -20.46 11.88
N SER A 126 11.97 -20.95 12.60
CA SER A 126 12.39 -20.40 13.88
C SER A 126 13.26 -19.16 13.75
N THR A 127 14.03 -19.03 12.66
CA THR A 127 14.93 -17.90 12.43
C THR A 127 14.10 -16.64 12.20
N TRP A 128 13.22 -16.66 11.19
CA TRP A 128 12.33 -15.53 10.89
C TRP A 128 11.17 -15.41 11.86
N GLY A 129 10.84 -16.48 12.59
CA GLY A 129 9.91 -16.45 13.72
C GLY A 129 10.46 -15.66 14.93
N SER A 130 11.78 -15.63 15.13
CA SER A 130 12.41 -14.99 16.29
C SER A 130 12.67 -13.48 16.14
N GLY A 131 12.75 -13.00 14.89
CA GLY A 131 13.11 -11.63 14.56
C GLY A 131 13.31 -11.41 13.07
N HIS A 132 13.81 -10.22 12.73
CA HIS A 132 14.12 -9.84 11.36
C HIS A 132 15.41 -9.01 11.32
N LEU A 133 15.93 -8.76 10.12
CA LEU A 133 17.04 -7.83 9.92
C LEU A 133 16.50 -6.43 9.65
N ASN A 134 17.03 -5.42 10.33
CA ASN A 134 16.72 -4.02 10.05
C ASN A 134 17.44 -3.51 8.78
N ASP A 135 17.22 -2.25 8.40
CA ASP A 135 17.83 -1.63 7.22
C ASP A 135 19.37 -1.64 7.24
N LYS A 136 19.99 -1.76 8.43
CA LYS A 136 21.44 -1.87 8.62
C LYS A 136 21.92 -3.32 8.65
N LYS A 137 21.05 -4.28 8.32
CA LYS A 137 21.28 -5.73 8.39
C LYS A 137 21.63 -6.22 9.80
N GLN A 138 21.13 -5.54 10.82
CA GLN A 138 21.29 -5.94 12.21
C GLN A 138 20.05 -6.72 12.64
N TYR A 139 20.25 -7.82 13.35
CA TYR A 139 19.16 -8.62 13.88
C TYR A 139 18.39 -7.83 14.94
N GLU A 140 17.10 -7.67 14.72
CA GLU A 140 16.13 -7.13 15.66
C GLU A 140 15.18 -8.24 16.08
N ARG A 141 15.13 -8.49 17.39
CA ARG A 141 14.24 -9.49 17.98
C ARG A 141 12.81 -8.96 17.97
N GLU A 142 11.98 -9.55 17.12
CA GLU A 142 10.53 -9.33 17.05
C GLU A 142 9.86 -10.66 16.74
N LEU A 143 9.04 -11.16 17.66
CA LEU A 143 8.35 -12.45 17.49
C LEU A 143 7.35 -12.36 16.32
N ALA A 144 7.59 -13.13 15.26
CA ALA A 144 6.69 -13.30 14.13
C ALA A 144 5.97 -14.65 14.21
N SER A 145 4.84 -14.66 14.91
CA SER A 145 4.06 -15.87 15.21
C SER A 145 3.57 -16.65 13.98
N TYR A 146 3.45 -15.98 12.82
CA TYR A 146 3.08 -16.60 11.55
C TYR A 146 3.94 -17.83 11.22
N TYR A 147 5.25 -17.80 11.51
CA TYR A 147 6.18 -18.86 11.15
C TYR A 147 6.08 -20.13 12.02
N PHE A 148 5.15 -20.18 12.98
CA PHE A 148 4.98 -21.33 13.84
C PHE A 148 3.75 -22.13 13.40
N LEU A 149 3.99 -23.26 12.74
CA LEU A 149 2.93 -24.08 12.14
C LEU A 149 2.13 -23.31 11.07
N PRO A 150 2.78 -22.56 10.14
CA PRO A 150 2.11 -21.95 9.01
C PRO A 150 1.49 -23.04 8.12
N ARG A 151 0.44 -22.68 7.38
CA ARG A 151 -0.11 -23.65 6.44
C ARG A 151 0.88 -23.85 5.27
N PRO A 152 1.06 -25.08 4.76
CA PRO A 152 2.02 -25.31 3.70
C PRO A 152 1.70 -24.55 2.40
N ASN A 153 0.42 -24.33 2.13
CA ASN A 153 -0.04 -23.52 0.99
C ASN A 153 0.17 -22.01 1.16
N GLU A 154 0.58 -21.55 2.34
CA GLU A 154 1.00 -20.16 2.59
C GLU A 154 2.53 -20.07 2.55
N MET A 155 3.20 -21.01 3.24
CA MET A 155 4.66 -21.06 3.34
C MET A 155 5.35 -21.21 1.98
N ILE A 156 4.77 -21.99 1.07
CA ILE A 156 5.35 -22.25 -0.26
C ILE A 156 5.54 -20.99 -1.12
N TYR A 157 4.89 -19.87 -0.82
CA TYR A 157 5.12 -18.59 -1.52
C TYR A 157 6.45 -17.93 -1.15
N HIS A 158 7.09 -18.40 -0.09
CA HIS A 158 8.31 -17.80 0.42
C HIS A 158 9.39 -18.80 0.87
N HIS A 159 9.09 -20.08 0.76
CA HIS A 159 9.91 -21.18 1.24
C HIS A 159 9.68 -22.42 0.36
N LEU A 160 10.58 -22.64 -0.61
CA LEU A 160 10.61 -23.86 -1.42
C LEU A 160 11.68 -24.81 -0.86
N PRO A 161 11.34 -26.04 -0.42
CA PRO A 161 12.33 -27.01 0.05
C PRO A 161 13.03 -27.72 -1.12
N GLU A 162 14.27 -28.16 -0.90
CA GLU A 162 14.99 -29.01 -1.85
C GLU A 162 14.30 -30.36 -2.08
N ASP A 163 13.83 -31.00 -1.00
CA ASP A 163 13.05 -32.24 -1.07
C ASP A 163 11.55 -31.88 -1.20
N PRO A 164 10.90 -32.19 -2.34
CA PRO A 164 9.51 -31.83 -2.58
C PRO A 164 8.52 -32.41 -1.56
N LYS A 165 8.88 -33.49 -0.84
CA LYS A 165 8.00 -34.06 0.19
C LYS A 165 7.72 -33.06 1.33
N TRP A 166 8.68 -32.18 1.63
CA TRP A 166 8.56 -31.19 2.70
C TRP A 166 7.75 -29.95 2.30
N GLN A 167 7.24 -29.90 1.07
CA GLN A 167 6.23 -28.91 0.73
C GLN A 167 4.90 -29.19 1.43
N LEU A 168 4.66 -30.44 1.85
CA LEU A 168 3.39 -30.89 2.44
C LEU A 168 2.17 -30.50 1.57
N LEU A 169 2.37 -30.47 0.26
CA LEU A 169 1.36 -30.22 -0.76
C LEU A 169 0.94 -31.53 -1.42
N LYS A 170 -0.34 -31.62 -1.79
CA LYS A 170 -0.89 -32.76 -2.54
C LYS A 170 -0.19 -32.95 -3.88
N SER A 171 0.22 -31.85 -4.50
CA SER A 171 1.00 -31.83 -5.73
C SER A 171 2.16 -30.85 -5.51
N PRO A 172 3.37 -31.36 -5.23
CA PRO A 172 4.55 -30.51 -5.05
C PRO A 172 4.83 -29.70 -6.31
N ILE A 173 5.19 -28.44 -6.12
CA ILE A 173 5.54 -27.50 -7.17
C ILE A 173 7.03 -27.58 -7.46
N LYS A 174 7.42 -27.26 -8.69
CA LYS A 174 8.83 -27.23 -9.11
C LYS A 174 9.42 -25.83 -8.97
N MET A 175 10.74 -25.73 -9.04
CA MET A 175 11.46 -24.45 -9.00
C MET A 175 10.96 -23.49 -10.10
N GLU A 176 10.68 -24.00 -11.31
CA GLU A 176 10.20 -23.17 -12.42
C GLU A 176 8.82 -22.56 -12.15
N GLU A 177 7.96 -23.27 -11.43
CA GLU A 177 6.64 -22.81 -11.01
C GLU A 177 6.76 -21.81 -9.86
N TYR A 178 7.59 -22.12 -8.87
CA TYR A 178 7.90 -21.22 -7.75
C TYR A 178 8.42 -19.86 -8.22
N LEU A 179 9.35 -19.85 -9.19
CA LEU A 179 9.89 -18.61 -9.76
C LEU A 179 8.86 -17.77 -10.53
N GLN A 180 7.70 -18.32 -10.86
CA GLN A 180 6.58 -17.61 -11.50
C GLN A 180 5.53 -17.14 -10.50
N MET A 181 5.55 -17.62 -9.26
CA MET A 181 4.57 -17.27 -8.24
C MET A 181 4.81 -15.87 -7.68
N PRO A 182 3.74 -15.14 -7.30
CA PRO A 182 3.84 -13.84 -6.66
C PRO A 182 4.59 -13.95 -5.34
N LYS A 183 5.37 -12.93 -5.00
CA LYS A 183 6.08 -12.89 -3.71
C LYS A 183 5.12 -12.42 -2.62
N LEU A 184 4.52 -13.36 -1.90
CA LEU A 184 3.62 -13.09 -0.78
C LEU A 184 4.38 -13.15 0.55
N ARG A 185 4.23 -12.12 1.39
CA ARG A 185 4.86 -12.04 2.71
C ARG A 185 3.88 -12.49 3.80
N PRO A 186 4.36 -12.91 4.99
CA PRO A 186 3.50 -13.31 6.13
C PRO A 186 2.27 -12.42 6.35
N LEU A 187 2.47 -11.11 6.36
CA LEU A 187 1.42 -10.13 6.61
C LEU A 187 0.27 -10.18 5.58
N TYR A 188 0.52 -10.67 4.36
CA TYR A 188 -0.54 -10.90 3.37
C TYR A 188 -1.56 -11.93 3.89
N PHE A 189 -1.09 -13.00 4.51
CA PHE A 189 -1.92 -14.07 5.06
C PHE A 189 -2.59 -13.64 6.36
N ASP A 190 -1.86 -12.93 7.23
CA ASP A 190 -2.42 -12.38 8.48
C ASP A 190 -3.59 -11.43 8.20
N LEU A 191 -3.45 -10.57 7.18
CA LEU A 191 -4.50 -9.66 6.73
C LEU A 191 -5.57 -10.35 5.86
N LYS A 192 -5.45 -11.66 5.62
CA LYS A 192 -6.39 -12.48 4.85
C LYS A 192 -6.65 -11.90 3.45
N LEU A 193 -5.59 -11.44 2.80
CA LEU A 193 -5.68 -10.87 1.46
C LEU A 193 -5.90 -11.97 0.41
N GLU A 194 -6.61 -11.64 -0.66
CA GLU A 194 -6.76 -12.50 -1.84
C GLU A 194 -6.30 -11.75 -3.09
N LEU A 195 -5.26 -12.24 -3.76
CA LEU A 195 -4.79 -11.72 -5.04
C LEU A 195 -5.72 -12.18 -6.16
N VAL A 196 -6.71 -11.35 -6.45
CA VAL A 196 -7.72 -11.60 -7.49
C VAL A 196 -7.11 -11.47 -8.89
N ASN A 197 -6.18 -10.51 -9.08
CA ASN A 197 -5.43 -10.33 -10.32
C ASN A 197 -4.08 -9.63 -10.04
N PRO A 198 -2.95 -10.11 -10.58
CA PRO A 198 -2.78 -11.34 -11.37
C PRO A 198 -2.94 -12.59 -10.51
N ARG A 199 -3.73 -13.58 -10.95
CA ARG A 199 -3.78 -14.87 -10.24
C ARG A 199 -2.43 -15.58 -10.41
N ASN A 200 -1.81 -15.96 -9.29
CA ASN A 200 -0.61 -16.81 -9.19
C ASN A 200 0.54 -16.48 -10.17
N LYS A 201 0.72 -15.19 -10.51
CA LYS A 201 1.85 -14.72 -11.32
C LYS A 201 2.57 -13.57 -10.66
N ASN A 202 3.90 -13.59 -10.68
CA ASN A 202 4.74 -12.47 -10.25
C ASN A 202 4.89 -11.39 -11.31
N VAL A 203 4.90 -11.75 -12.60
CA VAL A 203 5.08 -10.79 -13.69
C VAL A 203 3.73 -10.37 -14.26
N ILE A 204 3.52 -9.05 -14.37
CA ILE A 204 2.38 -8.44 -15.05
C ILE A 204 2.83 -7.51 -16.17
N SER A 205 1.89 -7.21 -17.06
CA SER A 205 2.07 -6.23 -18.13
C SER A 205 1.03 -5.12 -18.02
N LEU A 206 1.20 -4.06 -18.81
CA LEU A 206 0.17 -3.04 -18.98
C LEU A 206 -1.13 -3.66 -19.50
N LEU A 207 -2.27 -3.12 -19.08
CA LEU A 207 -3.55 -3.55 -19.64
C LEU A 207 -3.62 -3.23 -21.14
N PRO A 208 -4.25 -4.08 -21.96
CA PRO A 208 -4.39 -3.84 -23.39
C PRO A 208 -4.94 -2.44 -23.71
N GLY A 209 -4.21 -1.67 -24.51
CA GLY A 209 -4.59 -0.31 -24.90
C GLY A 209 -4.51 0.74 -23.79
N LYS A 210 -3.98 0.41 -22.61
CA LYS A 210 -3.81 1.33 -21.48
C LYS A 210 -2.34 1.65 -21.22
N SER A 211 -2.11 2.76 -20.53
CA SER A 211 -0.81 3.23 -20.07
C SER A 211 -0.47 2.78 -18.64
N TYR A 212 -1.31 1.92 -18.04
CA TYR A 212 -1.15 1.43 -16.68
C TYR A 212 -1.43 -0.06 -16.60
N ALA A 213 -0.85 -0.71 -15.59
CA ALA A 213 -1.20 -2.04 -15.14
C ALA A 213 -2.16 -1.95 -13.95
N MET A 214 -2.82 -3.07 -13.63
CA MET A 214 -3.75 -3.14 -12.50
C MET A 214 -3.58 -4.43 -11.70
N VAL A 215 -3.53 -4.28 -10.39
CA VAL A 215 -3.56 -5.37 -9.40
C VAL A 215 -4.86 -5.26 -8.61
N LEU A 216 -5.53 -6.40 -8.44
CA LEU A 216 -6.78 -6.51 -7.68
C LEU A 216 -6.55 -7.37 -6.44
N LEU A 217 -6.90 -6.84 -5.28
CA LEU A 217 -6.78 -7.53 -3.99
C LEU A 217 -8.11 -7.49 -3.26
N ARG A 218 -8.62 -8.64 -2.79
CA ARG A 218 -9.71 -8.66 -1.82
C ARG A 218 -9.14 -8.46 -0.44
N ALA A 219 -9.80 -7.63 0.36
CA ALA A 219 -9.42 -7.35 1.73
C ALA A 219 -10.63 -6.99 2.59
N SER A 220 -10.55 -7.28 3.89
CA SER A 220 -11.57 -6.85 4.85
C SER A 220 -11.60 -5.32 4.99
N ARG A 221 -12.71 -4.75 5.45
CA ARG A 221 -12.91 -3.28 5.52
C ARG A 221 -11.97 -2.55 6.49
N ASN A 222 -11.42 -3.28 7.45
CA ASN A 222 -10.47 -2.82 8.46
C ASN A 222 -9.01 -2.93 7.98
N VAL A 223 -8.75 -3.30 6.73
CA VAL A 223 -7.39 -3.38 6.18
C VAL A 223 -7.14 -2.14 5.34
N GLN A 224 -6.00 -1.50 5.54
CA GLN A 224 -5.50 -0.41 4.69
C GLN A 224 -4.33 -0.89 3.84
N LEU A 225 -4.33 -0.53 2.56
CA LEU A 225 -3.23 -0.81 1.64
C LEU A 225 -2.64 0.47 1.04
N ILE A 226 -1.32 0.52 0.97
CA ILE A 226 -0.55 1.48 0.16
C ILE A 226 0.33 0.71 -0.83
N ALA A 227 0.83 1.39 -1.85
CA ALA A 227 1.78 0.79 -2.78
C ALA A 227 2.79 1.80 -3.28
N ASP A 228 3.87 1.26 -3.83
CA ASP A 228 4.89 1.98 -4.57
C ASP A 228 5.15 1.29 -5.91
N LEU A 229 5.52 2.09 -6.90
CA LEU A 229 6.09 1.61 -8.16
C LEU A 229 7.53 2.08 -8.25
N GLU A 230 8.46 1.16 -8.46
CA GLU A 230 9.89 1.45 -8.49
C GLU A 230 10.53 1.05 -9.82
N PHE A 231 11.52 1.82 -10.26
CA PHE A 231 12.38 1.48 -11.38
C PHE A 231 13.83 1.72 -10.97
N ASN A 232 14.71 0.73 -11.14
CA ASN A 232 16.11 0.79 -10.66
C ASN A 232 16.23 1.22 -9.18
N ASN A 233 15.35 0.69 -8.31
CA ASN A 233 15.27 1.01 -6.88
C ASN A 233 14.89 2.47 -6.54
N GLU A 234 14.40 3.24 -7.52
CA GLU A 234 13.86 4.58 -7.29
C GLU A 234 12.33 4.56 -7.42
N LYS A 235 11.65 5.13 -6.43
CA LYS A 235 10.18 5.30 -6.46
C LYS A 235 9.78 6.26 -7.57
N ILE A 236 8.79 5.86 -8.36
CA ILE A 236 8.20 6.68 -9.41
C ILE A 236 7.09 7.53 -8.80
N ASP A 237 7.36 8.84 -8.70
CA ASP A 237 6.34 9.79 -8.27
C ASP A 237 5.14 9.81 -9.23
N GLY A 238 3.93 9.80 -8.68
CA GLY A 238 2.67 9.60 -9.40
C GLY A 238 2.58 8.28 -10.18
N GLY A 239 3.41 7.30 -9.85
CA GLY A 239 3.48 6.00 -10.51
C GLY A 239 2.42 5.00 -10.05
N ASN A 240 1.66 5.30 -9.00
CA ASN A 240 0.63 4.41 -8.49
C ASN A 240 -0.60 5.14 -7.94
N HIS A 241 -1.71 4.41 -7.87
CA HIS A 241 -2.94 4.85 -7.21
C HIS A 241 -3.71 3.65 -6.67
N ILE A 242 -4.31 3.78 -5.48
CA ILE A 242 -5.09 2.70 -4.87
C ILE A 242 -6.48 3.22 -4.53
N MET A 243 -7.50 2.41 -4.86
CA MET A 243 -8.88 2.65 -4.49
C MET A 243 -9.47 1.41 -3.82
N PHE A 244 -10.27 1.60 -2.76
CA PHE A 244 -11.02 0.53 -2.13
C PHE A 244 -12.52 0.62 -2.46
N ASP A 245 -13.04 -0.43 -3.06
CA ASP A 245 -14.47 -0.60 -3.34
C ASP A 245 -15.14 -1.29 -2.15
N VAL A 246 -15.72 -0.48 -1.26
CA VAL A 246 -16.31 -0.94 0.02
C VAL A 246 -17.41 -1.98 -0.17
N PRO A 247 -18.37 -1.83 -1.13
CA PRO A 247 -19.35 -2.88 -1.41
C PRO A 247 -18.73 -4.21 -1.87
N LYS A 248 -17.71 -4.16 -2.73
CA LYS A 248 -17.06 -5.37 -3.27
C LYS A 248 -15.93 -5.92 -2.38
N GLN A 249 -15.53 -5.20 -1.34
CA GLN A 249 -14.35 -5.47 -0.52
C GLN A 249 -13.09 -5.67 -1.37
N LEU A 250 -12.91 -4.80 -2.38
CA LEU A 250 -11.92 -4.99 -3.43
C LEU A 250 -11.05 -3.75 -3.59
N TYR A 251 -9.75 -3.92 -3.41
CA TYR A 251 -8.73 -2.96 -3.79
C TYR A 251 -8.45 -3.02 -5.29
N ARG A 252 -8.45 -1.84 -5.92
CA ARG A 252 -7.95 -1.61 -7.28
C ARG A 252 -6.68 -0.78 -7.20
N CYS A 253 -5.55 -1.40 -7.52
CA CYS A 253 -4.24 -0.77 -7.48
C CYS A 253 -3.75 -0.55 -8.91
N TYR A 254 -3.62 0.70 -9.32
CA TYR A 254 -3.17 1.12 -10.65
C TYR A 254 -1.69 1.47 -10.61
N PHE A 255 -0.95 1.09 -11.64
CA PHE A 255 0.49 1.34 -11.75
C PHE A 255 0.84 1.90 -13.13
N ALA A 256 1.36 3.12 -13.18
CA ALA A 256 1.69 3.85 -14.40
C ALA A 256 3.22 4.06 -14.51
N PRO A 257 3.93 3.23 -15.31
CA PRO A 257 5.36 3.35 -15.49
C PRO A 257 5.73 4.55 -16.36
N LYS A 258 6.94 5.10 -16.14
CA LYS A 258 7.50 6.20 -16.94
C LYS A 258 8.62 5.76 -17.88
N LYS A 259 9.13 4.53 -17.73
CA LYS A 259 10.27 3.99 -18.48
C LYS A 259 9.93 2.61 -19.05
N VAL A 260 10.64 2.18 -20.07
CA VAL A 260 10.60 0.80 -20.59
C VAL A 260 11.52 -0.06 -19.74
N GLY A 261 11.14 -1.31 -19.49
CA GLY A 261 11.89 -2.27 -18.67
C GLY A 261 11.10 -2.80 -17.48
N GLN A 262 11.79 -3.51 -16.60
CA GLN A 262 11.19 -4.11 -15.41
C GLN A 262 11.06 -3.10 -14.27
N HIS A 263 9.87 -3.05 -13.69
CA HIS A 263 9.54 -2.23 -12.54
C HIS A 263 9.15 -3.15 -11.38
N LYS A 264 9.46 -2.74 -10.15
CA LYS A 264 9.00 -3.45 -8.95
C LYS A 264 7.72 -2.78 -8.43
N ILE A 265 6.69 -3.58 -8.19
CA ILE A 265 5.48 -3.17 -7.50
C ILE A 265 5.58 -3.71 -6.08
N ASN A 266 5.55 -2.82 -5.11
CA ASN A 266 5.47 -3.17 -3.69
C ASN A 266 4.11 -2.75 -3.17
N ILE A 267 3.36 -3.68 -2.57
CA ILE A 267 2.12 -3.38 -1.85
C ILE A 267 2.37 -3.65 -0.38
N TYR A 268 1.94 -2.71 0.45
CA TYR A 268 2.06 -2.75 1.90
C TYR A 268 0.69 -2.67 2.53
N GLY A 269 0.52 -3.30 3.68
CA GLY A 269 -0.75 -3.37 4.40
C GLY A 269 -0.61 -3.15 5.89
N LYS A 270 -1.74 -2.80 6.52
CA LYS A 270 -1.93 -2.84 7.98
C LYS A 270 -3.41 -2.98 8.31
N GLU A 271 -3.70 -3.26 9.57
CA GLU A 271 -5.07 -3.24 10.12
C GLU A 271 -5.38 -1.88 10.78
N ASP A 272 -6.58 -1.34 10.59
CA ASP A 272 -7.05 -0.05 11.11
C ASP A 272 -6.88 0.08 12.64
N ALA A 273 -7.11 -1.02 13.35
CA ALA A 273 -7.05 -1.07 14.81
C ALA A 273 -5.62 -1.28 15.35
N SER A 274 -4.60 -1.41 14.49
CA SER A 274 -3.25 -1.66 14.95
C SER A 274 -2.63 -0.38 15.52
N ASP A 275 -2.10 -0.46 16.75
CA ASP A 275 -1.25 0.60 17.33
C ASP A 275 0.04 0.83 16.52
N LYS A 276 0.35 -0.08 15.58
CA LYS A 276 1.46 0.03 14.63
C LYS A 276 1.14 1.12 13.60
N ILE A 277 1.92 2.20 13.65
CA ILE A 277 1.83 3.33 12.71
C ILE A 277 2.33 2.91 11.29
N THR A 278 3.19 1.91 11.22
CA THR A 278 3.91 1.49 10.01
C THR A 278 3.15 0.45 9.20
N TYR A 279 3.19 0.60 7.88
CA TYR A 279 2.70 -0.40 6.93
C TYR A 279 3.78 -1.48 6.72
N GLY A 280 3.40 -2.75 6.76
CA GLY A 280 4.29 -3.86 6.46
C GLY A 280 4.13 -4.34 5.02
N GLY A 281 5.20 -4.84 4.39
CA GLY A 281 5.11 -5.38 3.03
C GLY A 281 4.22 -6.63 2.98
N VAL A 282 3.31 -6.71 2.00
CA VAL A 282 2.40 -7.86 1.83
C VAL A 282 2.64 -8.59 0.50
N LEU A 283 2.89 -7.86 -0.59
CA LEU A 283 2.98 -8.42 -1.92
C LEU A 283 4.02 -7.66 -2.75
N GLU A 284 4.90 -8.42 -3.41
CA GLU A 284 5.82 -7.92 -4.43
C GLU A 284 5.53 -8.56 -5.80
N LEU A 285 5.45 -7.73 -6.83
CA LEU A 285 5.26 -8.13 -8.23
C LEU A 285 6.27 -7.40 -9.14
N THR A 286 6.47 -7.93 -10.33
CA THR A 286 7.25 -7.30 -11.40
C THR A 286 6.31 -6.81 -12.50
N LEU A 287 6.37 -5.53 -12.83
CA LEU A 287 5.73 -4.99 -14.02
C LEU A 287 6.75 -4.92 -15.17
N ASP A 288 6.56 -5.77 -16.18
CA ASP A 288 7.43 -5.83 -17.36
C ASP A 288 6.84 -4.95 -18.48
N VAL A 289 7.49 -3.81 -18.73
CA VAL A 289 7.05 -2.81 -19.69
C VAL A 289 7.84 -2.95 -20.97
N LYS A 290 7.22 -3.52 -22.02
CA LYS A 290 7.83 -3.65 -23.35
C LYS A 290 7.77 -2.37 -24.18
N GLN A 291 6.70 -1.61 -24.03
CA GLN A 291 6.48 -0.35 -24.73
C GLN A 291 5.62 0.57 -23.87
N LEU A 292 5.88 1.86 -23.94
CA LEU A 292 5.06 2.88 -23.29
C LEU A 292 3.93 3.34 -24.23
N SER A 293 2.79 3.66 -23.63
CA SER A 293 1.72 4.33 -24.38
C SER A 293 2.14 5.74 -24.79
N LYS A 294 1.66 6.20 -25.95
CA LYS A 294 1.83 7.59 -26.40
C LYS A 294 1.18 8.60 -25.45
N THR A 295 0.12 8.18 -24.75
CA THR A 295 -0.56 8.99 -23.73
C THR A 295 -0.13 8.51 -22.36
N ALA A 296 0.95 9.10 -21.84
CA ALA A 296 1.39 8.85 -20.48
C ALA A 296 0.31 9.28 -19.48
N VAL A 297 0.18 8.52 -18.40
CA VAL A 297 -0.68 8.89 -17.28
C VAL A 297 0.14 8.88 -16.01
N SER A 298 -0.30 9.65 -15.04
CA SER A 298 0.22 9.61 -13.68
C SER A 298 -0.89 9.98 -12.71
N PHE A 299 -0.70 9.70 -11.43
CA PHE A 299 -1.77 9.82 -10.45
C PHE A 299 -1.36 10.75 -9.32
N PRO A 300 -2.24 11.68 -8.89
CA PRO A 300 -1.93 12.53 -7.76
C PRO A 300 -1.70 11.71 -6.50
N LYS A 301 -0.93 12.27 -5.57
CA LYS A 301 -0.74 11.64 -4.27
C LYS A 301 -2.07 11.65 -3.53
N THR A 302 -2.49 10.50 -3.02
CA THR A 302 -3.74 10.35 -2.26
C THR A 302 -3.47 9.72 -0.90
N TRP A 303 -4.27 10.10 0.09
CA TRP A 303 -4.30 9.52 1.43
C TRP A 303 -5.66 8.84 1.69
N ASP A 304 -5.77 8.09 2.78
CA ASP A 304 -6.96 7.32 3.13
C ASP A 304 -8.25 8.16 3.14
N TYR A 305 -8.16 9.42 3.57
CA TYR A 305 -9.28 10.36 3.58
C TYR A 305 -9.88 10.62 2.19
N PHE A 306 -9.09 10.52 1.11
CA PHE A 306 -9.62 10.64 -0.25
C PHE A 306 -10.63 9.53 -0.55
N SER A 307 -10.25 8.29 -0.27
CA SER A 307 -11.09 7.11 -0.51
C SER A 307 -12.23 7.02 0.50
N ASN A 308 -11.95 7.24 1.80
CA ASN A 308 -12.90 7.11 2.90
C ASN A 308 -14.02 8.15 2.86
N LEU A 309 -13.74 9.34 2.32
CA LEU A 309 -14.75 10.39 2.11
C LEU A 309 -15.26 10.44 0.67
N HIS A 310 -14.92 9.44 -0.16
CA HIS A 310 -15.41 9.30 -1.52
C HIS A 310 -15.17 10.54 -2.42
N LEU A 311 -14.00 11.16 -2.28
CA LEU A 311 -13.59 12.28 -3.14
C LEU A 311 -13.37 11.81 -4.57
N GLN A 312 -13.68 12.68 -5.54
CA GLN A 312 -13.41 12.44 -6.96
C GLN A 312 -12.73 13.67 -7.57
N VAL A 313 -11.55 13.47 -8.15
CA VAL A 313 -10.91 14.51 -8.97
C VAL A 313 -11.59 14.55 -10.33
N ILE A 314 -12.25 15.67 -10.61
CA ILE A 314 -12.89 15.95 -11.90
C ILE A 314 -11.88 16.55 -12.89
N SER A 315 -10.96 17.40 -12.42
CA SER A 315 -9.87 17.98 -13.21
C SER A 315 -8.72 18.42 -12.27
N PRO A 316 -7.45 18.31 -12.69
CA PRO A 316 -6.99 17.65 -13.91
C PRO A 316 -7.15 16.13 -13.81
N GLN A 317 -7.26 15.45 -14.95
CA GLN A 317 -7.38 13.98 -15.00
C GLN A 317 -6.05 13.38 -15.46
N ASN A 318 -5.75 12.17 -15.00
CA ASN A 318 -4.63 11.35 -15.49
C ASN A 318 -3.24 12.00 -15.35
N THR A 319 -3.07 12.95 -14.43
CA THR A 319 -1.78 13.54 -14.10
C THR A 319 -1.63 13.80 -12.61
N HIS A 320 -0.39 13.71 -12.12
CA HIS A 320 0.04 14.19 -10.80
C HIS A 320 0.67 15.60 -10.84
N VAL A 321 1.05 16.07 -12.04
CA VAL A 321 1.74 17.34 -12.28
C VAL A 321 0.88 18.26 -13.14
N ILE A 322 0.78 19.52 -12.74
CA ILE A 322 0.15 20.60 -13.50
C ILE A 322 1.25 21.59 -13.90
N THR A 323 1.44 21.78 -15.20
CA THR A 323 2.42 22.76 -15.71
C THR A 323 1.73 24.09 -15.97
N LEU A 324 2.31 25.17 -15.45
CA LEU A 324 1.96 26.55 -15.73
C LEU A 324 3.11 27.19 -16.51
N SER A 325 2.76 27.72 -17.68
CA SER A 325 3.71 28.37 -18.60
C SER A 325 2.97 29.40 -19.44
N ASN A 326 3.70 30.16 -20.27
CA ASN A 326 3.12 31.12 -21.23
C ASN A 326 2.22 32.18 -20.56
N GLY A 327 2.61 32.66 -19.38
CA GLY A 327 1.87 33.69 -18.64
C GLY A 327 0.64 33.19 -17.88
N ILE A 328 0.38 31.88 -17.83
CA ILE A 328 -0.64 31.30 -16.95
C ILE A 328 -0.13 31.39 -15.51
N SER A 329 -0.90 32.06 -14.64
CA SER A 329 -0.51 32.39 -13.27
C SER A 329 -1.19 31.54 -12.20
N ASN A 330 -2.20 30.75 -12.56
CA ASN A 330 -2.93 29.91 -11.62
C ASN A 330 -3.47 28.64 -12.30
N THR A 331 -3.85 27.67 -11.47
CA THR A 331 -4.58 26.47 -11.90
C THR A 331 -5.79 26.22 -11.02
N GLN A 332 -6.74 25.46 -11.54
CA GLN A 332 -7.93 25.01 -10.82
C GLN A 332 -7.99 23.49 -10.79
N ILE A 333 -8.05 22.94 -9.58
CA ILE A 333 -8.39 21.55 -9.33
C ILE A 333 -9.87 21.50 -8.97
N LEU A 334 -10.61 20.61 -9.64
CA LEU A 334 -12.03 20.43 -9.44
C LEU A 334 -12.27 19.11 -8.71
N ILE A 335 -12.89 19.17 -7.54
CA ILE A 335 -13.19 17.98 -6.72
C ILE A 335 -14.70 17.85 -6.49
N ARG A 336 -15.22 16.65 -6.69
CA ARG A 336 -16.56 16.29 -6.24
C ARG A 336 -16.47 15.52 -4.93
N THR A 337 -17.37 15.84 -4.01
CA THR A 337 -17.49 15.23 -2.68
C THR A 337 -18.95 14.86 -2.40
N PRO A 338 -19.21 13.98 -1.43
CA PRO A 338 -20.48 13.96 -0.70
C PRO A 338 -20.82 15.34 -0.09
N GLU A 339 -22.09 15.56 0.26
CA GLU A 339 -22.57 16.85 0.80
C GLU A 339 -22.08 17.12 2.22
N ASP A 340 -21.70 16.10 2.98
CA ASP A 340 -21.21 16.19 4.37
C ASP A 340 -19.69 16.36 4.46
N VAL A 341 -19.04 16.84 3.39
CA VAL A 341 -17.57 16.98 3.31
C VAL A 341 -17.17 18.42 2.99
N GLU A 342 -16.23 18.94 3.78
CA GLU A 342 -15.60 20.25 3.58
C GLU A 342 -14.16 20.10 3.11
N LEU A 343 -13.72 20.99 2.22
CA LEU A 343 -12.34 21.01 1.72
C LEU A 343 -11.59 22.29 2.13
N MET A 344 -10.28 22.14 2.34
CA MET A 344 -9.33 23.22 2.54
C MET A 344 -8.10 23.00 1.64
N GLY A 345 -7.40 24.08 1.30
CA GLY A 345 -6.25 24.04 0.42
C GLY A 345 -4.99 24.53 1.10
N ARG A 346 -3.85 24.14 0.55
CA ARG A 346 -2.55 24.68 0.89
C ARG A 346 -1.64 24.59 -0.31
N LEU A 347 -0.86 25.64 -0.53
CA LEU A 347 0.22 25.65 -1.51
C LEU A 347 1.55 25.81 -0.74
N GLU A 348 2.48 24.91 -1.00
CA GLU A 348 3.83 24.92 -0.41
C GLU A 348 4.86 24.85 -1.54
N ASN A 349 6.01 25.51 -1.37
CA ASN A 349 7.15 25.35 -2.28
C ASN A 349 8.00 24.12 -1.92
N GLU A 350 9.08 23.86 -2.67
CA GLU A 350 10.01 22.75 -2.41
C GLU A 350 10.65 22.79 -1.01
N ALA A 351 10.84 23.99 -0.45
CA ALA A 351 11.33 24.19 0.91
C ALA A 351 10.25 24.00 2.00
N LYS A 352 9.06 23.50 1.63
CA LYS A 352 7.88 23.33 2.50
C LYS A 352 7.39 24.63 3.14
N GLN A 353 7.69 25.76 2.52
CA GLN A 353 7.19 27.07 2.95
C GLN A 353 5.80 27.31 2.34
N LYS A 354 4.85 27.70 3.19
CA LYS A 354 3.49 28.02 2.76
C LYS A 354 3.46 29.32 1.95
N ILE A 355 2.80 29.28 0.80
CA ILE A 355 2.58 30.47 -0.03
C ILE A 355 1.34 31.23 0.47
N THR A 356 1.57 32.40 1.07
CA THR A 356 0.50 33.30 1.53
C THR A 356 -0.32 33.79 0.34
N GLY A 357 -1.65 33.65 0.41
CA GLY A 357 -2.53 33.98 -0.72
C GLY A 357 -2.42 33.02 -1.92
N GLY A 358 -1.66 31.92 -1.81
CA GLY A 358 -1.43 30.99 -2.93
C GLY A 358 -2.59 30.04 -3.24
N HIS A 359 -3.74 30.14 -2.56
CA HIS A 359 -4.89 29.27 -2.81
C HIS A 359 -6.23 29.96 -2.52
N GLN A 360 -7.29 29.50 -3.19
CA GLN A 360 -8.68 29.87 -2.97
C GLN A 360 -9.56 28.64 -3.18
N ILE A 361 -10.23 28.20 -2.12
CA ILE A 361 -11.04 26.97 -2.13
C ILE A 361 -12.46 27.30 -1.74
N TYR A 362 -13.43 26.88 -2.55
CA TYR A 362 -14.85 27.10 -2.28
C TYR A 362 -15.74 26.08 -2.98
N TYR A 363 -16.94 25.90 -2.44
CA TYR A 363 -17.96 25.04 -3.02
C TYR A 363 -18.85 25.83 -3.97
N ASP A 364 -18.88 25.45 -5.25
CA ASP A 364 -19.81 25.98 -6.26
C ASP A 364 -21.12 25.20 -6.16
N ARG A 365 -22.07 25.71 -5.37
CA ARG A 365 -23.38 25.05 -5.13
C ARG A 365 -24.16 24.79 -6.41
N ARG A 366 -24.03 25.65 -7.43
CA ARG A 366 -24.76 25.51 -8.69
C ARG A 366 -24.25 24.31 -9.49
N LYS A 367 -22.94 24.09 -9.49
CA LYS A 367 -22.30 22.97 -10.18
C LYS A 367 -22.08 21.74 -9.29
N ARG A 368 -22.39 21.84 -7.99
CA ARG A 368 -22.16 20.81 -6.96
C ARG A 368 -20.74 20.27 -7.01
N ILE A 369 -19.77 21.19 -7.04
CA ILE A 369 -18.35 20.88 -7.17
C ILE A 369 -17.50 21.85 -6.35
N TRP A 370 -16.45 21.35 -5.73
CA TRP A 370 -15.42 22.18 -5.13
C TRP A 370 -14.47 22.71 -6.20
N ARG A 371 -14.21 24.00 -6.12
CA ARG A 371 -13.20 24.70 -6.91
C ARG A 371 -12.02 24.99 -6.02
N CYS A 372 -10.89 24.42 -6.38
CA CYS A 372 -9.64 24.51 -5.64
C CYS A 372 -8.61 25.24 -6.50
N ASP A 373 -8.58 26.57 -6.41
CA ASP A 373 -7.67 27.42 -7.17
C ASP A 373 -6.33 27.55 -6.44
N PHE A 374 -5.22 27.45 -7.18
CA PHE A 374 -3.86 27.56 -6.67
C PHE A 374 -3.04 28.51 -7.55
N ALA A 375 -2.28 29.42 -6.94
CA ALA A 375 -1.47 30.43 -7.62
C ALA A 375 -0.05 30.46 -7.03
N PRO A 376 0.95 29.92 -7.74
CA PRO A 376 2.35 30.12 -7.42
C PRO A 376 2.76 31.60 -7.38
N ASP A 377 3.65 31.96 -6.46
CA ASP A 377 4.15 33.33 -6.30
C ASP A 377 5.38 33.63 -7.18
N ARG A 378 5.99 32.59 -7.78
CA ARG A 378 7.20 32.65 -8.61
C ARG A 378 7.35 31.39 -9.46
N ASP A 379 8.36 31.38 -10.32
CA ASP A 379 8.81 30.19 -11.04
C ASP A 379 9.41 29.15 -10.08
N GLY A 380 9.14 27.87 -10.32
CA GLY A 380 9.63 26.75 -9.51
C GLY A 380 8.58 25.64 -9.34
N PHE A 381 8.87 24.72 -8.41
CA PHE A 381 7.95 23.62 -8.08
C PHE A 381 7.18 23.87 -6.79
N PHE A 382 5.92 23.47 -6.79
CA PHE A 382 5.01 23.63 -5.66
C PHE A 382 4.19 22.36 -5.45
N GLU A 383 3.71 22.17 -4.22
CA GLU A 383 2.78 21.12 -3.85
C GLU A 383 1.44 21.76 -3.46
N ALA A 384 0.41 21.51 -4.26
CA ALA A 384 -0.96 21.90 -3.98
C ALA A 384 -1.67 20.75 -3.25
N THR A 385 -1.81 20.88 -1.93
CA THR A 385 -2.47 19.89 -1.08
C THR A 385 -3.89 20.31 -0.77
N ILE A 386 -4.85 19.41 -1.01
CA ILE A 386 -6.25 19.54 -0.65
C ILE A 386 -6.52 18.63 0.55
N PHE A 387 -7.00 19.24 1.61
CA PHE A 387 -7.39 18.59 2.85
C PHE A 387 -8.91 18.44 2.91
N ALA A 388 -9.39 17.41 3.59
CA ALA A 388 -10.81 17.12 3.73
C ALA A 388 -11.16 16.81 5.19
N LYS A 389 -12.41 17.06 5.55
CA LYS A 389 -13.04 16.56 6.77
C LYS A 389 -14.55 16.40 6.57
N LYS A 390 -15.21 15.66 7.47
CA LYS A 390 -16.67 15.68 7.56
C LYS A 390 -17.16 16.96 8.23
N THR A 391 -18.26 17.53 7.75
CA THR A 391 -18.88 18.73 8.32
C THR A 391 -19.30 18.53 9.77
N SER A 392 -19.72 17.32 10.14
CA SER A 392 -20.12 16.96 11.51
C SER A 392 -18.93 16.83 12.47
N ASN A 393 -17.69 16.78 11.97
CA ASN A 393 -16.52 16.57 12.79
C ASN A 393 -15.84 17.90 13.15
N ALA A 394 -15.69 18.15 14.45
CA ALA A 394 -14.94 19.29 14.96
C ALA A 394 -13.41 19.12 14.82
N ALA A 395 -12.94 17.92 14.44
CA ALA A 395 -11.52 17.62 14.24
C ALA A 395 -10.88 18.43 13.10
N SER A 396 -9.55 18.39 13.07
CA SER A 396 -8.72 19.02 12.05
C SER A 396 -8.93 18.43 10.66
N TYR A 397 -8.67 19.25 9.65
CA TYR A 397 -8.58 18.84 8.26
C TYR A 397 -7.41 17.86 8.06
N ASN A 398 -7.65 16.77 7.34
CA ASN A 398 -6.63 15.78 7.00
C ASN A 398 -6.30 15.83 5.51
N ALA A 399 -5.03 15.60 5.15
CA ALA A 399 -4.62 15.58 3.75
C ALA A 399 -5.41 14.49 3.01
N ALA A 400 -5.94 14.82 1.84
CA ALA A 400 -6.71 13.89 1.03
C ALA A 400 -6.04 13.67 -0.32
N VAL A 401 -5.71 14.74 -1.04
CA VAL A 401 -5.05 14.64 -2.35
C VAL A 401 -4.07 15.79 -2.56
N ALA A 402 -2.96 15.53 -3.24
CA ALA A 402 -1.98 16.53 -3.61
C ALA A 402 -1.51 16.40 -5.06
N PHE A 403 -1.25 17.55 -5.67
CA PHE A 403 -0.68 17.68 -7.01
C PHE A 403 0.61 18.49 -6.94
N LYS A 404 1.56 18.12 -7.79
CA LYS A 404 2.71 18.98 -8.08
C LYS A 404 2.31 20.05 -9.10
N ILE A 405 2.79 21.26 -8.90
CA ILE A 405 2.68 22.35 -9.85
C ILE A 405 4.09 22.73 -10.28
N GLU A 406 4.35 22.68 -11.59
CA GLU A 406 5.57 23.20 -12.20
C GLU A 406 5.25 24.55 -12.82
N ALA A 407 5.78 25.62 -12.27
CA ALA A 407 5.50 26.98 -12.68
C ALA A 407 6.70 27.61 -13.37
N THR A 408 6.47 28.15 -14.57
CA THR A 408 7.48 28.86 -15.37
C THR A 408 6.85 30.10 -15.98
N GLN A 409 7.62 31.19 -16.11
CA GLN A 409 7.15 32.45 -16.70
C GLN A 409 5.90 33.02 -15.98
N ILE A 410 5.88 32.96 -14.64
CA ILE A 410 4.81 33.54 -13.84
C ILE A 410 4.81 35.08 -13.99
N PRO A 411 3.69 35.70 -14.42
CA PRO A 411 3.59 37.15 -14.55
C PRO A 411 3.90 37.89 -13.25
N LEU A 412 4.61 39.01 -13.38
CA LEU A 412 4.82 39.96 -12.29
C LEU A 412 3.83 41.13 -12.43
N PRO A 413 3.05 41.46 -11.39
CA PRO A 413 3.01 40.80 -10.09
C PRO A 413 2.17 39.50 -10.11
N PRO A 414 2.51 38.50 -9.28
CA PRO A 414 1.78 37.22 -9.26
C PRO A 414 0.36 37.39 -8.71
N ILE A 415 -0.53 36.50 -9.15
CA ILE A 415 -1.88 36.39 -8.58
C ILE A 415 -1.77 35.94 -7.13
N SER A 416 -2.54 36.59 -6.26
CA SER A 416 -2.76 36.12 -4.89
C SER A 416 -4.24 36.26 -4.52
N TYR A 417 -4.72 35.36 -3.68
CA TYR A 417 -6.11 35.31 -3.26
C TYR A 417 -6.26 35.84 -1.83
N PRO A 418 -7.23 36.73 -1.58
CA PRO A 418 -7.58 37.13 -0.23
C PRO A 418 -8.27 36.00 0.51
N TYR A 419 -8.24 36.06 1.83
CA TYR A 419 -9.00 35.14 2.65
C TYR A 419 -10.50 35.40 2.47
N THR A 420 -11.25 34.33 2.16
CA THR A 420 -12.70 34.39 1.92
C THR A 420 -13.38 33.21 2.62
N TRP A 421 -14.63 33.41 3.04
CA TRP A 421 -15.49 32.35 3.57
C TRP A 421 -16.48 31.87 2.51
N GLN A 422 -17.06 30.68 2.71
CA GLN A 422 -18.05 30.11 1.80
C GLN A 422 -19.23 31.06 1.50
N HIS A 423 -19.69 31.84 2.49
CA HIS A 423 -20.73 32.85 2.33
C HIS A 423 -20.44 33.88 1.22
N PHE A 424 -19.17 34.23 1.02
CA PHE A 424 -18.77 35.15 -0.04
C PHE A 424 -19.23 34.67 -1.42
N TYR A 425 -19.08 33.37 -1.67
CA TYR A 425 -19.46 32.73 -2.93
C TYR A 425 -20.97 32.44 -2.98
N ASP A 426 -21.55 32.06 -1.85
CA ASP A 426 -22.99 31.79 -1.75
C ASP A 426 -23.83 33.04 -2.08
N PHE A 427 -23.36 34.23 -1.68
CA PHE A 427 -23.98 35.52 -2.04
C PHE A 427 -23.53 36.08 -3.41
N GLY A 428 -22.65 35.38 -4.12
CA GLY A 428 -22.15 35.83 -5.43
C GLY A 428 -21.31 37.11 -5.38
N LEU A 429 -20.65 37.38 -4.25
CA LEU A 429 -19.81 38.57 -4.07
C LEU A 429 -18.57 38.48 -4.96
N LYS A 430 -18.04 39.66 -5.33
CA LYS A 430 -16.83 39.79 -6.14
C LYS A 430 -15.99 40.96 -5.63
N ILE A 431 -14.68 40.74 -5.51
CA ILE A 431 -13.73 41.81 -5.21
C ILE A 431 -13.41 42.52 -6.52
N LYS A 432 -13.85 43.77 -6.64
CA LYS A 432 -13.54 44.62 -7.81
C LYS A 432 -12.14 45.23 -7.73
N ALA A 433 -11.72 45.62 -6.52
CA ALA A 433 -10.39 46.14 -6.24
C ALA A 433 -9.99 45.82 -4.79
N PRO A 434 -8.75 45.38 -4.51
CA PRO A 434 -7.71 45.07 -5.49
C PRO A 434 -8.00 43.70 -6.14
N ALA A 435 -8.13 43.66 -7.46
CA ALA A 435 -8.36 42.42 -8.17
C ALA A 435 -7.10 41.55 -8.13
N HIS A 436 -7.26 40.24 -7.91
CA HIS A 436 -6.16 39.25 -7.92
C HIS A 436 -5.03 39.52 -6.91
N ARG A 437 -5.36 40.12 -5.76
CA ARG A 437 -4.42 40.42 -4.68
C ARG A 437 -4.95 39.96 -3.34
N SER A 438 -4.09 39.36 -2.52
CA SER A 438 -4.40 39.08 -1.10
C SER A 438 -4.17 40.28 -0.19
N ASN A 439 -3.34 41.24 -0.62
CA ASN A 439 -2.89 42.36 0.18
C ASN A 439 -3.22 43.70 -0.51
N LEU A 440 -3.49 44.70 0.30
CA LEU A 440 -3.57 46.11 -0.12
C LEU A 440 -2.20 46.74 0.03
N ILE A 441 -1.75 47.49 -0.99
CA ILE A 441 -0.59 48.37 -0.84
C ILE A 441 -1.13 49.68 -0.27
N TRP A 442 -0.82 49.96 1.00
CA TRP A 442 -1.07 51.28 1.58
C TRP A 442 -0.10 52.26 0.91
N ALA A 443 -0.63 53.26 0.19
CA ALA A 443 0.23 54.25 -0.46
C ALA A 443 1.01 55.02 0.62
N GLU A 444 2.28 55.35 0.36
CA GLU A 444 3.15 56.07 1.33
C GLU A 444 2.55 57.42 1.78
N ASN A 445 1.59 57.93 1.02
CA ASN A 445 0.86 59.17 1.21
C ASN A 445 -0.65 58.98 1.49
N ALA A 446 -1.10 57.75 1.80
CA ALA A 446 -2.45 57.51 2.28
C ALA A 446 -2.57 57.94 3.75
N SER A 447 -3.35 59.00 3.99
CA SER A 447 -3.64 59.59 5.30
C SER A 447 -4.38 58.66 6.24
#